data_AF-A0A7C6P2R4-F1
#
_entry.id   AF-A0A7C6P2R4-F1
#
_cell.length_a   1.000
_cell.length_b   1.000
_cell.length_c   1.000
_cell.angle_alpha   90.00
_cell.angle_beta   90.00
_cell.angle_gamma   90.00
#
_symmetry.space_group_name_H-M   'P 1'
#
loop_
_entity.id
_entity.type
_entity.pdbx_description
1 polymer ?
#
loop_
_entity_poly.entity_id
_entity_poly.type
_entity_poly.pdbx_seq_one_letter_code
_entity_poly.pdbx_strand_id
1 'polypeptide(L)'
;MKSDQEFLKGVYEKARLMESQEEESVKKTVVAPKTMVYLRWGAVAAALVLIFSSGVFMQNWRKAALEDEIQNPGISTARIDALDDIPQPPGDTPQPFSNISQPLDQASEVVELEPLQNTRKAPGIAQIYKASVDEATILSVLEKNGVYPDPEKNTLVLLKIEGDSSQILEVLTLDEQTGDYMDSLGGKIAKEELEIYFNR
;
A
#
# COMPACT_ATOMS: atom_id res chain seq x y z
N MET A 1 74.39 3.43 -43.86
CA MET A 1 73.48 3.50 -42.69
C MET A 1 73.27 4.97 -42.32
N LYS A 2 72.25 5.60 -42.90
CA LYS A 2 71.81 6.99 -42.60
C LYS A 2 70.26 7.06 -42.45
N SER A 3 69.57 5.92 -42.47
CA SER A 3 68.11 5.82 -42.55
C SER A 3 67.41 5.80 -41.19
N ASP A 4 68.10 5.35 -40.13
CA ASP A 4 67.44 5.11 -38.84
C ASP A 4 67.30 6.39 -38.00
N GLN A 5 68.16 7.38 -38.21
CA GLN A 5 68.06 8.69 -37.54
C GLN A 5 66.91 9.54 -38.09
N GLU A 6 66.61 9.47 -39.38
CA GLU A 6 65.48 10.19 -39.98
C GLU A 6 64.15 9.54 -39.59
N PHE A 7 64.11 8.21 -39.50
CA PHE A 7 62.96 7.48 -39.00
C PHE A 7 62.65 7.83 -37.54
N LEU A 8 63.66 7.83 -36.66
CA LEU A 8 63.49 8.18 -35.24
C LEU A 8 63.07 9.64 -35.05
N LYS A 9 63.56 10.57 -35.87
CA LYS A 9 63.08 11.97 -35.87
C LYS A 9 61.62 12.08 -36.29
N GLY A 10 61.21 11.36 -37.34
CA GLY A 10 59.81 11.35 -37.80
C GLY A 10 58.83 10.74 -36.79
N VAL A 11 59.26 9.75 -36.01
CA VAL A 11 58.45 9.16 -34.92
C VAL A 11 58.33 10.12 -33.74
N TYR A 12 59.43 10.80 -33.35
CA TYR A 12 59.41 11.77 -32.25
C TYR A 12 58.58 13.03 -32.57
N GLU A 13 58.64 13.51 -33.81
CA GLU A 13 57.87 14.67 -34.25
C GLU A 13 56.37 14.36 -34.32
N LYS A 14 55.99 13.14 -34.73
CA LYS A 14 54.61 12.65 -34.68
C LYS A 14 54.09 12.47 -33.25
N ALA A 15 54.89 11.94 -32.33
CA ALA A 15 54.51 11.80 -30.93
C ALA A 15 54.27 13.16 -30.26
N ARG A 16 55.14 14.14 -30.53
CA ARG A 16 55.01 15.51 -30.01
C ARG A 16 53.78 16.25 -30.57
N LEU A 17 53.40 15.99 -31.82
CA LEU A 17 52.18 16.53 -32.42
C LEU A 17 50.90 15.90 -31.84
N MET A 18 50.94 14.64 -31.40
CA MET A 18 49.81 14.01 -30.70
C MET A 18 49.67 14.51 -29.27
N GLU A 19 50.77 14.71 -28.54
CA GLU A 19 50.77 15.21 -27.16
C GLU A 19 50.26 16.67 -27.08
N SER A 20 50.62 17.51 -28.08
CA SER A 20 50.10 18.88 -28.18
C SER A 20 48.62 18.96 -28.61
N GLN A 21 48.10 17.95 -29.32
CA GLN A 21 46.65 17.84 -29.61
C GLN A 21 45.85 17.30 -28.42
N GLU A 22 46.44 16.45 -27.57
CA GLU A 22 45.83 16.01 -26.31
C GLU A 22 45.81 17.13 -25.27
N GLU A 23 46.86 17.94 -25.12
CA GLU A 23 46.83 19.07 -24.17
C GLU A 23 45.89 20.21 -24.61
N GLU A 24 45.69 20.43 -25.92
CA GLU A 24 44.75 21.45 -26.40
C GLU A 24 43.28 20.98 -26.36
N SER A 25 43.04 19.66 -26.40
CA SER A 25 41.70 19.08 -26.21
C SER A 25 41.27 18.98 -24.75
N VAL A 26 42.22 18.93 -23.80
CA VAL A 26 41.92 18.99 -22.36
C VAL A 26 41.63 20.41 -21.88
N LYS A 27 42.09 21.46 -22.59
CA LYS A 27 41.87 22.88 -22.21
C LYS A 27 40.72 23.60 -22.91
N LYS A 28 40.08 23.03 -23.94
CA LYS A 28 38.82 23.55 -24.50
C LYS A 28 37.62 23.04 -23.69
N THR A 29 37.53 23.60 -22.49
CA THR A 29 36.30 24.13 -21.90
C THR A 29 35.04 23.32 -22.22
N VAL A 30 34.71 22.41 -21.30
CA VAL A 30 33.36 21.94 -21.04
C VAL A 30 32.47 23.18 -20.83
N VAL A 31 31.88 23.69 -21.91
CA VAL A 31 30.72 24.58 -21.81
C VAL A 31 29.53 23.66 -21.61
N ALA A 32 29.33 23.26 -20.35
CA ALA A 32 28.07 22.69 -19.94
C ALA A 32 26.95 23.66 -20.37
N PRO A 33 25.91 23.20 -21.10
CA PRO A 33 24.84 24.08 -21.50
C PRO A 33 24.20 24.65 -20.22
N LYS A 34 24.21 25.98 -20.09
CA LYS A 34 23.61 26.78 -19.00
C LYS A 34 22.08 26.62 -18.88
N THR A 35 21.49 25.58 -19.46
CA THR A 35 20.05 25.26 -19.40
C THR A 35 19.69 24.32 -18.25
N MET A 36 20.64 23.56 -17.67
CA MET A 36 20.34 22.69 -16.52
C MET A 36 20.01 23.45 -15.23
N VAL A 37 20.50 24.68 -15.07
CA VAL A 37 20.20 25.48 -13.87
C VAL A 37 18.72 25.88 -13.87
N TYR A 38 18.17 26.32 -15.00
CA TYR A 38 16.74 26.67 -15.12
C TYR A 38 15.81 25.46 -14.96
N LEU A 39 16.24 24.26 -15.39
CA LEU A 39 15.43 23.05 -15.23
C LEU A 39 15.29 22.63 -13.76
N ARG A 40 16.36 22.79 -12.97
CA ARG A 40 16.33 22.49 -11.53
C ARG A 40 15.41 23.44 -10.76
N TRP A 41 15.47 24.74 -11.05
CA TRP A 41 14.56 25.71 -10.44
C TRP A 41 13.11 25.56 -10.92
N GLY A 42 12.90 25.18 -12.19
CA GLY A 42 11.57 24.86 -12.72
C GLY A 42 10.91 23.66 -12.03
N ALA A 43 11.68 22.60 -11.78
CA ALA A 43 11.18 21.42 -11.06
C ALA A 43 10.81 21.74 -9.59
N VAL A 44 11.62 22.56 -8.91
CA VAL A 44 11.33 22.99 -7.53
C VAL A 44 10.08 23.88 -7.49
N ALA A 45 9.92 24.80 -8.46
CA ALA A 45 8.72 25.62 -8.56
C ALA A 45 7.46 24.78 -8.85
N ALA A 46 7.54 23.79 -9.74
CA ALA A 46 6.44 22.87 -10.02
C ALA A 46 6.06 22.02 -8.80
N ALA A 47 7.05 21.51 -8.05
CA ALA A 47 6.82 20.78 -6.81
C ALA A 47 6.12 21.65 -5.75
N LEU A 48 6.55 22.91 -5.59
CA LEU A 48 5.88 23.85 -4.70
C LEU A 48 4.43 24.11 -5.11
N VAL A 49 4.17 24.32 -6.41
CA VAL A 49 2.80 24.51 -6.91
C VAL A 49 1.93 23.29 -6.62
N LEU A 50 2.44 22.07 -6.80
CA LEU A 50 1.71 20.83 -6.49
C LEU A 50 1.40 20.69 -4.99
N ILE A 51 2.36 21.02 -4.13
CA ILE A 51 2.18 20.98 -2.67
C ILE A 51 1.15 22.03 -2.23
N PHE A 52 1.24 23.26 -2.74
CA PHE A 52 0.26 24.31 -2.45
C PHE A 52 -1.13 23.98 -3.00
N SER A 53 -1.24 23.41 -4.21
CA SER A 53 -2.53 22.99 -4.77
C SER A 53 -3.15 21.84 -3.98
N SER A 54 -2.35 20.89 -3.49
CA SER A 54 -2.83 19.80 -2.64
C SER A 54 -3.35 20.32 -1.29
N GLY A 55 -2.63 21.26 -0.67
CA GLY A 55 -3.07 21.91 0.57
C GLY A 55 -4.38 22.69 0.42
N VAL A 56 -4.53 23.45 -0.67
CA VAL A 56 -5.78 24.18 -0.98
C VAL A 56 -6.92 23.20 -1.29
N PHE A 57 -6.64 22.10 -2.00
CA PHE A 57 -7.64 21.06 -2.27
C PHE A 57 -8.13 20.39 -0.98
N MET A 58 -7.23 20.00 -0.07
CA MET A 58 -7.62 19.45 1.24
C MET A 58 -8.41 20.44 2.10
N GLN A 59 -8.05 21.72 2.09
CA GLN A 59 -8.80 22.74 2.82
C GLN A 59 -10.20 22.97 2.23
N ASN A 60 -10.33 22.99 0.90
CA ASN A 60 -11.63 23.13 0.24
C ASN A 60 -12.50 21.88 0.38
N TRP A 61 -11.92 20.69 0.36
CA TRP A 61 -12.65 19.45 0.65
C TRP A 61 -13.19 19.44 2.08
N ARG A 62 -12.38 19.85 3.05
CA ARG A 62 -12.81 19.96 4.45
C ARG A 62 -13.88 21.04 4.64
N LYS A 63 -13.81 22.15 3.90
CA LYS A 63 -14.87 23.17 3.89
C LYS A 63 -16.13 22.68 3.21
N ALA A 64 -16.05 21.96 2.10
CA ALA A 64 -17.21 21.38 1.42
C ALA A 64 -17.93 20.35 2.30
N ALA A 65 -17.18 19.51 3.04
CA ALA A 65 -17.76 18.57 4.00
C ALA A 65 -18.44 19.29 5.19
N LEU A 66 -17.89 20.41 5.65
CA LEU A 66 -18.51 21.24 6.70
C LEU A 66 -19.69 22.06 6.18
N GLU A 67 -19.65 22.54 4.94
CA GLU A 67 -20.72 23.34 4.34
C GLU A 67 -21.93 22.47 3.97
N ASP A 68 -21.74 21.19 3.61
CA ASP A 68 -22.83 20.22 3.48
C ASP A 68 -23.53 19.94 4.83
N GLU A 69 -22.81 20.02 5.95
CA GLU A 69 -23.38 19.89 7.30
C GLU A 69 -24.18 21.14 7.72
N ILE A 70 -23.82 22.32 7.20
CA ILE A 70 -24.45 23.62 7.54
C ILE A 70 -25.63 23.94 6.61
N GLN A 71 -25.60 23.56 5.33
CA GLN A 71 -26.70 23.83 4.38
C GLN A 71 -27.85 22.81 4.44
N ASN A 72 -27.62 21.62 4.99
CA ASN A 72 -28.66 20.63 5.29
C ASN A 72 -28.61 20.23 6.78
N PRO A 73 -29.09 21.08 7.71
CA PRO A 73 -29.06 20.81 9.14
C PRO A 73 -30.14 19.80 9.58
N GLY A 74 -30.43 18.79 8.75
CA GLY A 74 -31.51 17.82 8.96
C GLY A 74 -31.18 16.36 8.65
N ILE A 75 -29.94 16.02 8.26
CA ILE A 75 -29.52 14.63 8.00
C ILE A 75 -28.41 14.14 8.95
N SER A 76 -27.83 15.02 9.76
CA SER A 76 -27.06 14.61 10.94
C SER A 76 -27.85 14.94 12.21
N THR A 77 -28.07 13.95 13.07
CA THR A 77 -28.45 14.07 14.49
C THR A 77 -29.89 14.43 14.90
N ALA A 78 -30.90 14.32 14.02
CA ALA A 78 -32.32 14.40 14.44
C ALA A 78 -33.07 13.07 14.30
N ARG A 79 -32.80 12.12 15.20
CA ARG A 79 -33.78 11.10 15.67
C ARG A 79 -33.25 10.33 16.87
N ILE A 80 -33.11 11.05 17.97
CA ILE A 80 -33.32 10.52 19.31
C ILE A 80 -34.68 11.13 19.71
N ASP A 81 -35.64 10.31 20.16
CA ASP A 81 -36.95 10.69 20.74
C ASP A 81 -38.21 10.92 19.87
N ALA A 82 -38.30 10.43 18.63
CA ALA A 82 -39.61 10.43 17.96
C ALA A 82 -39.79 9.34 16.90
N LEU A 83 -39.89 8.06 17.28
CA LEU A 83 -40.92 7.13 16.77
C LEU A 83 -41.23 6.05 17.81
N ASP A 84 -42.24 6.29 18.65
CA ASP A 84 -42.94 5.23 19.39
C ASP A 84 -44.02 4.52 18.55
N ASP A 85 -44.16 4.86 17.25
CA ASP A 85 -45.24 4.36 16.38
C ASP A 85 -44.75 3.88 14.99
N ILE A 86 -43.59 3.21 14.91
CA ILE A 86 -43.32 2.30 13.79
C ILE A 86 -43.62 0.89 14.26
N PRO A 87 -44.45 0.10 13.55
CA PRO A 87 -44.55 -1.32 13.85
C PRO A 87 -43.16 -1.95 13.67
N GLN A 88 -42.53 -2.34 14.78
CA GLN A 88 -41.29 -3.11 14.76
C GLN A 88 -41.54 -4.41 13.98
N PRO A 89 -40.72 -4.75 12.96
CA PRO A 89 -40.81 -6.06 12.34
C PRO A 89 -40.46 -7.13 13.38
N PRO A 90 -41.14 -8.29 13.36
CA PRO A 90 -40.99 -9.28 14.41
C PRO A 90 -39.65 -10.02 14.25
N GLY A 91 -38.86 -10.03 15.32
CA GLY A 91 -37.80 -11.01 15.55
C GLY A 91 -36.38 -10.50 15.30
N ASP A 92 -35.52 -10.79 16.28
CA ASP A 92 -34.07 -10.63 16.29
C ASP A 92 -33.41 -10.99 14.95
N THR A 93 -33.11 -9.98 14.14
CA THR A 93 -32.09 -10.11 13.08
C THR A 93 -30.98 -9.12 13.39
N PRO A 94 -29.76 -9.60 13.69
CA PRO A 94 -28.58 -8.74 13.71
C PRO A 94 -28.51 -8.02 12.35
N GLN A 95 -28.41 -6.69 12.37
CA GLN A 95 -28.14 -5.96 11.13
C GLN A 95 -26.83 -6.49 10.54
N PRO A 96 -26.80 -6.92 9.27
CA PRO A 96 -25.60 -7.51 8.73
C PRO A 96 -24.60 -6.39 8.47
N PHE A 97 -23.55 -6.41 9.29
CA PHE A 97 -22.14 -6.19 8.95
C PHE A 97 -21.75 -4.92 8.19
N SER A 98 -20.67 -4.34 8.67
CA SER A 98 -19.70 -3.56 7.90
C SER A 98 -19.40 -4.18 6.52
N ASN A 99 -18.70 -3.42 5.66
CA ASN A 99 -18.31 -3.82 4.29
C ASN A 99 -17.59 -5.19 4.16
N ILE A 100 -17.31 -5.90 5.26
CA ILE A 100 -16.65 -7.21 5.35
C ILE A 100 -17.64 -8.40 5.31
N SER A 101 -18.96 -8.21 5.47
CA SER A 101 -19.92 -9.34 5.37
C SER A 101 -19.79 -10.14 4.10
N GLN A 102 -19.78 -9.43 2.97
CA GLN A 102 -19.76 -10.04 1.67
C GLN A 102 -18.51 -10.90 1.43
N PRO A 103 -17.27 -10.42 1.71
CA PRO A 103 -16.10 -11.29 1.65
C PRO A 103 -16.13 -12.41 2.69
N LEU A 104 -16.71 -12.19 3.88
CA LEU A 104 -16.84 -13.22 4.91
C LEU A 104 -17.74 -14.38 4.48
N ASP A 105 -18.87 -14.08 3.86
CA ASP A 105 -19.81 -15.07 3.32
C ASP A 105 -19.19 -15.89 2.17
N GLN A 106 -18.32 -15.25 1.38
CA GLN A 106 -17.65 -15.87 0.22
C GLN A 106 -16.39 -16.64 0.58
N ALA A 107 -15.82 -16.43 1.77
CA ALA A 107 -14.61 -17.08 2.21
C ALA A 107 -14.85 -18.59 2.39
N SER A 108 -14.01 -19.40 1.77
CA SER A 108 -13.95 -20.84 2.06
C SER A 108 -13.14 -21.08 3.33
N GLU A 109 -12.08 -20.31 3.54
CA GLU A 109 -11.24 -20.35 4.74
C GLU A 109 -11.23 -18.99 5.43
N VAL A 110 -11.34 -19.01 6.76
CA VAL A 110 -11.19 -17.83 7.61
C VAL A 110 -10.22 -18.19 8.72
N VAL A 111 -9.03 -17.61 8.67
CA VAL A 111 -7.91 -17.98 9.56
C VAL A 111 -7.31 -16.74 10.20
N GLU A 112 -7.03 -16.86 11.49
CA GLU A 112 -6.23 -15.90 12.24
C GLU A 112 -4.77 -16.36 12.25
N LEU A 113 -3.88 -15.47 11.86
CA LEU A 113 -2.44 -15.68 11.84
C LEU A 113 -1.78 -15.00 13.04
N GLU A 114 -0.77 -15.68 13.58
CA GLU A 114 0.10 -15.12 14.61
C GLU A 114 0.96 -13.97 14.05
N PRO A 115 1.33 -12.99 14.90
CA PRO A 115 2.22 -11.91 14.52
C PRO A 115 3.60 -12.46 14.17
N LEU A 116 4.22 -11.86 13.16
CA LEU A 116 5.49 -12.36 12.62
C LEU A 116 6.67 -11.93 13.52
N GLN A 117 6.88 -12.63 14.64
CA GLN A 117 7.91 -12.29 15.64
C GLN A 117 9.37 -12.41 15.11
N ASN A 118 9.57 -13.00 13.92
CA ASN A 118 10.87 -13.07 13.25
C ASN A 118 10.70 -13.09 11.73
N THR A 119 11.36 -12.17 11.02
CA THR A 119 11.28 -11.94 9.55
C THR A 119 11.68 -13.13 8.66
N ARG A 120 11.99 -14.29 9.24
CA ARG A 120 12.46 -15.49 8.53
C ARG A 120 11.57 -16.72 8.71
N LYS A 121 10.53 -16.65 9.54
CA LYS A 121 9.61 -17.77 9.73
C LYS A 121 8.30 -17.49 8.99
N ALA A 122 7.74 -18.54 8.40
CA ALA A 122 6.37 -18.51 7.90
C ALA A 122 5.42 -18.16 9.07
N PRO A 123 4.34 -17.41 8.82
CA PRO A 123 3.34 -17.13 9.84
C PRO A 123 2.72 -18.43 10.36
N GLY A 124 2.58 -18.54 11.68
CA GLY A 124 1.79 -19.61 12.30
C GLY A 124 0.29 -19.27 12.24
N ILE A 125 -0.56 -20.29 12.27
CA ILE A 125 -2.00 -20.09 12.44
C ILE A 125 -2.31 -20.06 13.94
N ALA A 126 -2.92 -18.96 14.40
CA ALA A 126 -3.38 -18.81 15.77
C ALA A 126 -4.74 -19.51 15.98
N GLN A 127 -5.67 -19.30 15.04
CA GLN A 127 -7.03 -19.84 15.12
C GLN A 127 -7.62 -20.06 13.72
N ILE A 128 -8.40 -21.12 13.56
CA ILE A 128 -9.16 -21.41 12.35
C ILE A 128 -10.63 -21.30 12.69
N TYR A 129 -11.33 -20.36 12.05
CA TYR A 129 -12.77 -20.16 12.23
C TYR A 129 -13.58 -20.98 11.23
N LYS A 130 -13.08 -21.07 10.01
CA LYS A 130 -13.66 -21.87 8.94
C LYS A 130 -12.54 -22.45 8.10
N ALA A 131 -12.57 -23.75 7.86
CA ALA A 131 -11.66 -24.37 6.91
C ALA A 131 -12.32 -25.51 6.15
N SER A 132 -12.04 -25.58 4.84
CA SER A 132 -12.39 -26.68 3.94
C SER A 132 -11.17 -27.49 3.51
N VAL A 133 -9.97 -26.94 3.66
CA VAL A 133 -8.69 -27.61 3.36
C VAL A 133 -7.80 -27.70 4.61
N ASP A 134 -6.69 -28.44 4.50
CA ASP A 134 -5.72 -28.58 5.59
C ASP A 134 -4.86 -27.32 5.77
N GLU A 135 -4.36 -27.13 7.00
CA GLU A 135 -3.53 -25.98 7.39
C GLU A 135 -2.27 -25.82 6.52
N ALA A 136 -1.63 -26.91 6.10
CA ALA A 136 -0.44 -26.83 5.27
C ALA A 136 -0.76 -26.25 3.88
N THR A 137 -1.92 -26.60 3.32
CA THR A 137 -2.43 -26.00 2.08
C THR A 137 -2.73 -24.51 2.26
N ILE A 138 -3.36 -24.10 3.37
CA ILE A 138 -3.66 -22.69 3.67
C ILE A 138 -2.37 -21.87 3.72
N LEU A 139 -1.39 -22.32 4.49
CA LEU A 139 -0.10 -21.64 4.63
C LEU A 139 0.65 -21.53 3.29
N SER A 140 0.59 -22.58 2.46
CA SER A 140 1.19 -22.55 1.12
C SER A 140 0.51 -21.52 0.20
N VAL A 141 -0.82 -21.39 0.27
CA VAL A 141 -1.57 -20.38 -0.48
C VAL A 141 -1.20 -18.98 -0.02
N LEU A 142 -1.08 -18.74 1.29
CA LEU A 142 -0.67 -17.46 1.84
C LEU A 142 0.74 -17.06 1.38
N GLU A 143 1.68 -17.99 1.44
CA GLU A 143 3.06 -17.78 0.97
C GLU A 143 3.11 -17.48 -0.53
N LYS A 144 2.37 -18.24 -1.34
CA LYS A 144 2.31 -18.03 -2.80
C LYS A 144 1.73 -16.65 -3.17
N ASN A 145 0.77 -16.15 -2.40
CA ASN A 145 0.15 -14.85 -2.61
C ASN A 145 0.94 -13.70 -1.95
N GLY A 146 2.04 -13.97 -1.26
CA GLY A 146 2.87 -12.96 -0.61
C GLY A 146 2.15 -12.23 0.53
N VAL A 147 1.21 -12.91 1.20
CA VAL A 147 0.53 -12.36 2.39
C VAL A 147 1.44 -12.54 3.58
N TYR A 148 1.94 -11.42 4.11
CA TYR A 148 2.75 -11.39 5.32
C TYR A 148 1.99 -10.62 6.39
N PRO A 149 1.61 -11.27 7.51
CA PRO A 149 0.89 -10.60 8.59
C PRO A 149 1.78 -9.55 9.25
N ASP A 150 1.12 -8.61 9.93
CA ASP A 150 1.78 -7.56 10.69
C ASP A 150 2.71 -8.19 11.77
N PRO A 151 3.96 -7.72 11.93
CA PRO A 151 4.88 -8.29 12.90
C PRO A 151 4.46 -8.08 14.36
N GLU A 152 3.57 -7.13 14.64
CA GLU A 152 3.15 -6.74 15.99
C GLU A 152 1.71 -7.14 16.31
N LYS A 153 0.92 -7.56 15.31
CA LYS A 153 -0.53 -7.77 15.47
C LYS A 153 -1.01 -9.06 14.83
N ASN A 154 -2.02 -9.67 15.46
CA ASN A 154 -2.74 -10.78 14.87
C ASN A 154 -3.45 -10.32 13.59
N THR A 155 -3.46 -11.17 12.58
CA THR A 155 -4.02 -10.84 11.27
C THR A 155 -5.06 -11.88 10.89
N LEU A 156 -6.29 -11.45 10.61
CA LEU A 156 -7.34 -12.29 10.06
C LEU A 156 -7.25 -12.27 8.54
N VAL A 157 -7.24 -13.45 7.92
CA VAL A 157 -7.22 -13.60 6.47
C VAL A 157 -8.42 -14.39 6.01
N LEU A 158 -9.15 -13.80 5.06
CA LEU A 158 -10.28 -14.42 4.39
C LEU A 158 -9.79 -14.94 3.05
N LEU A 159 -9.85 -16.26 2.87
CA LEU A 159 -9.42 -16.91 1.64
C LEU A 159 -10.59 -17.59 0.96
N LYS A 160 -10.52 -17.64 -0.37
CA LYS A 160 -11.38 -18.46 -1.21
C LYS A 160 -10.52 -19.43 -2.00
N ILE A 161 -10.70 -20.73 -1.76
CA ILE A 161 -10.00 -21.82 -2.44
C ILE A 161 -11.04 -22.66 -3.18
N GLU A 162 -10.94 -22.69 -4.51
CA GLU A 162 -11.79 -23.49 -5.39
C GLU A 162 -10.91 -24.30 -6.34
N GLY A 163 -10.71 -25.59 -6.03
CA GLY A 163 -9.84 -26.48 -6.81
C GLY A 163 -8.41 -25.96 -6.86
N ASP A 164 -7.92 -25.64 -8.06
CA ASP A 164 -6.56 -25.11 -8.28
C ASP A 164 -6.46 -23.58 -8.12
N SER A 165 -7.61 -22.90 -7.96
CA SER A 165 -7.66 -21.45 -7.81
C SER A 165 -7.69 -21.05 -6.33
N SER A 166 -6.92 -20.03 -5.99
CA SER A 166 -6.91 -19.43 -4.65
C SER A 166 -6.91 -17.92 -4.78
N GLN A 167 -7.71 -17.27 -3.94
CA GLN A 167 -7.85 -15.82 -3.88
C GLN A 167 -7.87 -15.36 -2.42
N ILE A 168 -7.14 -14.29 -2.13
CA ILE A 168 -7.28 -13.52 -0.89
C ILE A 168 -8.43 -12.56 -1.07
N LEU A 169 -9.48 -12.69 -0.25
CA LEU A 169 -10.63 -11.82 -0.29
C LEU A 169 -10.37 -10.54 0.52
N GLU A 170 -9.88 -10.70 1.75
CA GLU A 170 -9.64 -9.61 2.69
C GLU A 170 -8.51 -10.00 3.64
N VAL A 171 -7.75 -8.99 4.09
CA VAL A 171 -6.74 -9.12 5.15
C VAL A 171 -7.03 -8.02 6.16
N LEU A 172 -7.29 -8.42 7.40
CA LEU A 172 -7.63 -7.51 8.49
C LEU A 172 -6.65 -7.66 9.63
N THR A 173 -6.34 -6.56 10.30
CA THR A 173 -5.41 -6.55 11.41
C THR A 173 -6.16 -6.28 12.71
N LEU A 174 -5.83 -7.01 13.77
CA LEU A 174 -6.45 -6.82 15.07
C LEU A 174 -6.00 -5.50 15.69
N ASP A 175 -6.97 -4.68 16.10
CA ASP A 175 -6.72 -3.57 17.01
C ASP A 175 -6.95 -4.03 18.46
N GLU A 176 -5.86 -4.23 19.20
CA GLU A 176 -5.90 -4.68 20.60
C GLU A 176 -6.64 -3.73 21.54
N GLN A 177 -6.79 -2.44 21.18
CA GLN A 177 -7.50 -1.48 22.02
C GLN A 177 -9.02 -1.67 21.97
N THR A 178 -9.53 -2.08 20.81
CA THR A 178 -10.96 -2.19 20.54
C THR A 178 -11.44 -3.64 20.48
N GLY A 179 -10.55 -4.60 20.20
CA GLY A 179 -10.90 -6.00 19.94
C GLY A 179 -11.45 -6.24 18.53
N ASP A 180 -11.43 -5.21 17.67
CA ASP A 180 -11.93 -5.27 16.30
C ASP A 180 -10.80 -5.64 15.32
N TYR A 181 -11.09 -6.55 14.38
CA TYR A 181 -10.28 -6.69 13.17
C TYR A 181 -10.67 -5.61 12.17
N MET A 182 -9.70 -4.88 11.64
CA MET A 182 -9.93 -3.76 10.74
C MET A 182 -9.16 -3.92 9.43
N ASP A 183 -9.79 -3.52 8.32
CA ASP A 183 -9.15 -3.39 7.01
C ASP A 183 -8.61 -1.96 6.78
N SER A 184 -7.90 -1.77 5.67
CA SER A 184 -7.36 -0.45 5.27
C SER A 184 -8.40 0.57 4.80
N LEU A 185 -9.63 0.12 4.54
CA LEU A 185 -10.76 0.89 4.00
C LEU A 185 -11.78 1.29 5.08
N GLY A 186 -11.55 0.89 6.34
CA GLY A 186 -12.43 1.18 7.47
C GLY A 186 -13.52 0.14 7.71
N GLY A 187 -13.52 -0.99 7.00
CA GLY A 187 -14.27 -2.16 7.39
C GLY A 187 -13.75 -2.69 8.72
N LYS A 188 -14.67 -3.10 9.61
CA LYS A 188 -14.32 -3.74 10.87
C LYS A 188 -15.23 -4.93 11.22
N ILE A 189 -14.69 -5.93 11.91
CA ILE A 189 -15.46 -7.04 12.49
C ILE A 189 -14.92 -7.36 13.87
N ALA A 190 -15.81 -7.47 14.86
CA ALA A 190 -15.41 -7.81 16.22
C ALA A 190 -15.00 -9.28 16.30
N LYS A 191 -14.00 -9.60 17.13
CA LYS A 191 -13.54 -10.99 17.31
C LYS A 191 -14.67 -11.89 17.82
N GLU A 192 -15.50 -11.40 18.73
CA GLU A 192 -16.64 -12.12 19.28
C GLU A 192 -17.70 -12.44 18.22
N GLU A 193 -17.89 -11.56 17.24
CA GLU A 193 -18.86 -11.76 16.16
C GLU A 193 -18.45 -12.90 15.23
N LEU A 194 -17.14 -13.05 14.96
CA LEU A 194 -16.61 -14.18 14.19
C LEU A 194 -16.89 -15.51 14.87
N GLU A 195 -16.69 -15.59 16.19
CA GLU A 195 -16.96 -16.81 16.95
C GLU A 195 -18.44 -17.18 16.92
N ILE A 196 -19.34 -16.20 17.03
CA ILE A 196 -20.80 -16.44 16.96
C ILE A 196 -21.21 -16.85 15.55
N TYR A 197 -20.63 -16.24 14.52
CA TYR A 197 -20.98 -16.49 13.13
C TYR A 197 -20.61 -17.92 12.68
N PHE A 198 -19.44 -18.42 13.10
CA PHE A 198 -18.95 -19.74 12.67
C PHE A 198 -19.23 -20.91 13.64
N ASN A 199 -19.55 -20.65 14.91
CA ASN A 199 -19.92 -21.71 15.87
C ASN A 199 -21.43 -21.98 15.97
N ARG A 200 -22.24 -21.45 15.04
CA ARG A 200 -23.67 -21.79 14.90
C ARG A 200 -23.88 -22.99 14.00
#